data_AF-A0A3B9XRX1-F1
#
_entry.id   AF-A0A3B9XRX1-F1
#
_cell.length_a   1.000
_cell.length_b   1.000
_cell.length_c   1.000
_cell.angle_alpha   90.00
_cell.angle_beta   90.00
_cell.angle_gamma   90.00
#
_symmetry.space_group_name_H-M   'P 1'
#
loop_
_entity.id
_entity.type
_entity.pdbx_description
1 polymer ?
#
loop_
_entity_poly.entity_id
_entity_poly.type
_entity_poly.pdbx_seq_one_letter_code
_entity_poly.pdbx_strand_id
1 'polypeptide(L)' 'MSDKPAQDNLFAKPLPHLVDFAFDEQVASVFPDMIRRSVPGYETVIAML' A
#
# COMPACT_ATOMS: atom_id res chain seq x y z
N MET A 1 29.78 -3.67 -15.06
CA MET A 1 28.59 -4.52 -14.87
C MET A 1 27.40 -3.59 -14.80
N SER A 2 26.57 -3.55 -15.84
CA SER A 2 25.33 -2.74 -15.85
C SER A 2 24.16 -3.67 -15.63
N ASP A 3 23.89 -4.02 -14.37
CA ASP A 3 22.60 -4.61 -14.01
C ASP A 3 21.58 -3.49 -13.93
N LYS A 4 20.95 -3.20 -15.06
CA LYS A 4 19.78 -2.34 -15.09
C LYS A 4 18.61 -3.17 -14.54
N PRO A 5 17.93 -2.75 -13.47
CA PRO A 5 16.80 -3.50 -12.95
C PRO A 5 15.77 -3.66 -14.08
N ALA A 6 15.27 -4.89 -14.24
CA ALA A 6 14.23 -5.17 -15.21
C ALA A 6 13.03 -4.27 -14.92
N GLN A 7 12.46 -3.66 -15.95
CA GLN A 7 11.29 -2.80 -15.81
C GLN A 7 10.12 -3.64 -15.29
N ASP A 8 9.54 -3.20 -14.17
CA ASP A 8 8.31 -3.81 -13.63
C ASP A 8 7.15 -3.53 -14.59
N ASN A 9 6.49 -4.61 -15.02
CA ASN A 9 5.34 -4.57 -15.90
C ASN A 9 4.11 -5.27 -15.29
N LEU A 10 4.11 -5.57 -13.97
CA LEU A 10 3.07 -6.33 -13.28
C LEU A 10 1.68 -5.72 -13.46
N PHE A 11 1.59 -4.39 -13.45
CA PHE A 11 0.36 -3.61 -13.67
C PHE A 11 0.36 -2.84 -14.99
N ALA A 12 1.19 -3.24 -15.98
CA ALA A 12 1.30 -2.53 -17.26
C ALA A 12 0.08 -2.70 -18.19
N LYS A 13 -0.86 -3.60 -17.85
CA LYS A 13 -2.08 -3.84 -18.61
C LYS A 13 -3.31 -3.51 -17.77
N PRO A 14 -4.40 -3.00 -18.38
CA PRO A 14 -5.65 -2.75 -17.67
C PRO A 14 -6.20 -4.03 -17.02
N LEU A 15 -6.52 -3.95 -15.73
CA LEU A 15 -7.20 -5.01 -15.00
C LEU A 15 -8.72 -4.79 -15.11
N PRO A 16 -9.48 -5.70 -15.75
CA PRO A 16 -10.92 -5.52 -15.97
C PRO A 16 -11.74 -5.61 -14.68
N HIS A 17 -11.18 -6.20 -13.62
CA HIS A 17 -11.80 -6.34 -12.31
C HIS A 17 -10.84 -5.81 -11.25
N LEU A 18 -10.84 -4.48 -11.08
CA LEU A 18 -10.27 -3.86 -9.90
C LEU A 18 -11.40 -3.83 -8.86
N VAL A 19 -11.20 -4.52 -7.74
CA VAL A 19 -12.19 -4.51 -6.66
C VAL A 19 -12.21 -3.12 -6.06
N ASP A 20 -13.39 -2.53 -5.90
CA ASP A 20 -13.50 -1.23 -5.23
C ASP A 20 -13.00 -1.36 -3.79
N PHE A 21 -12.21 -0.37 -3.36
CA PHE A 21 -11.79 -0.30 -1.97
C PHE A 21 -13.02 0.01 -1.10
N ALA A 22 -13.26 -0.84 -0.11
CA ALA A 22 -14.22 -0.60 0.96
C ALA A 22 -13.49 -0.62 2.30
N PHE A 23 -13.79 0.34 3.17
CA PHE A 23 -13.34 0.29 4.56
C PHE A 23 -14.28 -0.62 5.35
N ASP A 24 -14.06 -1.92 5.25
CA ASP A 24 -14.89 -2.96 5.87
C ASP A 24 -14.30 -3.46 7.21
N GLU A 25 -14.95 -4.46 7.81
CA GLU A 25 -14.50 -5.06 9.08
C GLU A 25 -13.10 -5.68 8.97
N GLN A 26 -12.74 -6.23 7.81
CA GLN A 26 -11.43 -6.83 7.60
C GLN A 26 -10.36 -5.74 7.62
N VAL A 27 -10.56 -4.63 6.90
CA VAL A 27 -9.66 -3.48 6.93
C VAL A 27 -9.56 -2.91 8.35
N ALA A 28 -10.68 -2.70 9.03
CA ALA A 28 -10.70 -2.17 10.38
C ALA A 28 -9.92 -3.05 11.38
N SER A 29 -10.04 -4.38 11.26
CA SER A 29 -9.39 -5.34 12.16
C SER A 29 -7.86 -5.27 12.12
N VAL A 30 -7.29 -4.83 10.99
CA VAL A 30 -5.84 -4.72 10.79
C VAL A 30 -5.35 -3.27 10.66
N PHE A 31 -6.25 -2.29 10.73
CA PHE A 31 -5.95 -0.91 10.34
C PHE A 31 -4.69 -0.31 11.00
N PRO A 32 -4.47 -0.45 12.33
CA PRO A 32 -3.27 0.09 12.95
C PRO A 32 -1.97 -0.55 12.43
N ASP A 33 -1.98 -1.86 12.17
CA ASP A 33 -0.82 -2.60 11.66
C ASP A 33 -0.58 -2.29 10.17
N MET A 34 -1.66 -2.24 9.38
CA MET A 34 -1.64 -1.90 7.97
C MET A 34 -0.95 -0.55 7.74
N ILE A 35 -1.37 0.50 8.46
CA ILE A 35 -0.81 1.84 8.30
C ILE A 35 0.66 1.90 8.75
N ARG A 36 1.03 1.26 9.88
CA ARG A 36 2.43 1.22 10.35
C ARG A 36 3.40 0.63 9.33
N ARG A 37 2.96 -0.39 8.57
CA ARG A 37 3.82 -1.09 7.60
C ARG A 37 3.86 -0.41 6.23
N SER A 38 2.84 0.38 5.89
CA SER A 38 2.65 0.94 4.55
C SER A 38 2.87 2.45 4.47
N VAL A 39 2.79 3.18 5.58
CA VAL A 39 2.94 4.63 5.63
C VAL A 39 4.16 5.01 6.47
N PRO A 40 5.31 5.30 5.83
CA PRO A 40 6.49 5.76 6.54
C PRO A 40 6.22 7.04 7.33
N GLY A 41 6.63 7.06 8.59
CA GLY A 41 6.51 8.24 9.46
C GLY A 41 5.12 8.50 10.04
N TYR A 42 4.15 7.60 9.86
CA TYR A 42 2.80 7.75 10.41
C TYR A 42 2.80 8.03 11.92
N GLU A 43 3.55 7.25 12.71
CA GLU A 43 3.66 7.44 14.16
C GLU A 43 4.21 8.82 14.53
N THR A 44 5.18 9.33 13.76
CA THR A 44 5.75 10.67 13.98
C THR A 44 4.70 11.76 13.76
N VAL A 45 3.88 11.64 12.72
CA VAL A 45 2.80 12.60 12.44
C VAL A 45 1.77 12.60 13.55
N ILE A 46 1.34 11.43 14.02
CA ILE A 46 0.39 11.32 15.12
C ILE A 46 0.92 11.95 16.42
N ALA A 47 2.21 11.80 16.72
CA ALA A 47 2.81 12.38 17.92
C ALA A 47 2.91 13.92 17.90
N MET A 48 2.77 14.55 16.74
CA MET A 48 2.83 16.01 16.56
C MET A 48 1.45 16.69 16.59
N LEU A 49 0.36 15.91 16.54
CA LEU A 49 -1.02 16.38 16.60
C LEU A 49 -1.49 16.52 18.06
#